data_AF-A0A2H0LHH3-F1
#
_entry.id   AF-A0A2H0LHH3-F1
#
_cell.length_a   1.000
_cell.length_b   1.000
_cell.length_c   1.000
_cell.angle_alpha   90.00
_cell.angle_beta   90.00
_cell.angle_gamma   90.00
#
_symmetry.space_group_name_H-M   'P 1'
#
loop_
_entity.id
_entity.type
_entity.pdbx_description
1 polymer ?
#
loop_
_entity_poly.entity_id
_entity_poly.type
_entity_poly.pdbx_seq_one_letter_code
_entity_poly.pdbx_strand_id
1 'polypeptide(L)'
;PKSAFARGDWAITTQTYSAEEYGWEELIDDRERENADDPIAPDRDSTEVATDIVLIAYEQRVVDLVTSTANITQNTTLSGTSQWSDFANSDPFTDVRTGIDTIQKATGVRPNALAMGYEVWNKLQDHPDLLERVKYTQRGLITREIVAAAFDLEEIHVSRALKNTAKEGQTVSLGYMWGKDALLYFKQRTPGIKRVSLGYTFQVRDLKVERYREEPRKSDVVRVTHLVDEKLVAAACGYLIKAAVA
;
A
#
# COMPACT_ATOMS: atom_id res chain seq x y z
N PRO A 1 22.60 33.20 -24.63
CA PRO A 1 22.42 32.89 -26.07
C PRO A 1 23.77 32.77 -26.79
N LYS A 2 24.04 31.62 -27.44
CA LYS A 2 25.37 31.11 -27.91
C LYS A 2 26.24 30.36 -26.89
N SER A 3 25.73 30.05 -25.69
CA SER A 3 26.38 29.10 -24.78
C SER A 3 25.94 27.67 -25.10
N ALA A 4 26.83 26.69 -24.96
CA ALA A 4 26.44 25.28 -24.99
C ALA A 4 25.33 25.03 -23.95
N PHE A 5 24.35 24.19 -24.29
CA PHE A 5 23.31 23.81 -23.34
C PHE A 5 23.93 23.09 -22.14
N ALA A 6 23.44 23.40 -20.93
CA ALA A 6 23.83 22.67 -19.73
C ALA A 6 23.42 21.20 -19.89
N ARG A 7 24.37 20.28 -19.67
CA ARG A 7 24.08 18.84 -19.61
C ARG A 7 23.57 18.53 -18.21
N GLY A 8 22.32 18.07 -18.13
CA GLY A 8 21.76 17.60 -16.87
C GLY A 8 22.27 16.18 -16.59
N ASP A 9 22.94 16.02 -15.45
CA ASP A 9 23.23 14.70 -14.88
C ASP A 9 22.27 14.45 -13.71
N TRP A 10 21.74 13.23 -13.62
CA TRP A 10 20.86 12.85 -12.52
C TRP A 10 21.68 12.02 -11.56
N ALA A 11 21.66 12.38 -10.27
CA ALA A 11 22.26 11.55 -9.23
C ALA A 11 21.44 10.26 -9.08
N ILE A 12 21.82 9.21 -9.82
CA ILE A 12 21.26 7.86 -9.69
C ILE A 12 22.09 7.16 -8.62
N THR A 13 21.44 6.78 -7.51
CA THR A 13 22.11 5.94 -6.50
C THR A 13 22.25 4.53 -7.05
N THR A 14 23.43 3.92 -6.87
CA THR A 14 23.73 2.53 -7.30
C THR A 14 23.18 1.50 -6.31
N GLN A 15 22.00 1.73 -5.74
CA GLN A 15 21.37 0.70 -4.92
C GLN A 15 21.03 -0.50 -5.82
N THR A 16 21.76 -1.60 -5.65
CA THR A 16 21.52 -2.86 -6.34
C THR A 16 20.14 -3.38 -5.94
N TYR A 17 19.23 -3.57 -6.89
CA TYR A 17 17.99 -4.31 -6.67
C TYR A 17 18.25 -5.79 -6.95
N SER A 18 17.63 -6.67 -6.16
CA SER A 18 17.71 -8.10 -6.30
C SER A 18 16.32 -8.65 -6.05
N ALA A 19 15.61 -9.00 -7.12
CA ALA A 19 14.29 -9.61 -6.99
C ALA A 19 14.43 -10.95 -6.26
N GLU A 20 13.83 -11.02 -5.07
CA GLU A 20 13.75 -12.24 -4.29
C GLU A 20 12.53 -13.05 -4.77
N GLU A 21 12.66 -14.38 -4.75
CA GLU A 21 11.55 -15.28 -5.09
C GLU A 21 10.74 -15.56 -3.82
N TYR A 22 9.53 -15.01 -3.77
CA TYR A 22 8.54 -15.32 -2.75
C TYR A 22 7.56 -16.33 -3.31
N GLY A 23 7.24 -17.38 -2.55
CA GLY A 23 6.27 -18.36 -3.01
C GLY A 23 5.60 -19.12 -1.88
N TRP A 24 4.48 -19.74 -2.23
CA TRP A 24 3.72 -20.64 -1.37
C TRP A 24 3.39 -21.92 -2.14
N GLU A 25 3.36 -23.04 -1.43
CA GLU A 25 3.00 -24.34 -1.96
C GLU A 25 1.80 -24.87 -1.18
N GLU A 26 0.75 -25.22 -1.91
CA GLU A 26 -0.42 -25.90 -1.36
C GLU A 26 -0.45 -27.35 -1.86
N LEU A 27 -0.65 -28.29 -0.93
CA LEU A 27 -0.72 -29.71 -1.24
C LEU A 27 -2.18 -30.15 -1.33
N ILE A 28 -2.51 -30.89 -2.38
CA ILE A 28 -3.82 -31.49 -2.60
C ILE A 28 -3.65 -33.00 -2.53
N ASP A 29 -4.16 -33.63 -1.48
CA ASP A 29 -4.11 -35.09 -1.35
C ASP A 29 -5.07 -35.78 -2.33
N ASP A 30 -4.67 -36.93 -2.88
CA ASP A 30 -5.51 -37.68 -3.82
C ASP A 30 -6.86 -38.04 -3.22
N ARG A 31 -6.89 -38.39 -1.93
CA ARG A 31 -8.13 -38.74 -1.23
C ARG A 31 -9.07 -37.56 -1.12
N GLU A 32 -8.54 -36.35 -0.94
CA GLU A 32 -9.33 -35.14 -0.88
C GLU A 32 -9.95 -34.84 -2.24
N ARG A 33 -9.16 -34.99 -3.32
CA ARG A 33 -9.66 -34.82 -4.68
C ARG A 33 -10.70 -35.87 -5.07
N GLU A 34 -10.51 -37.13 -4.69
CA GLU A 34 -11.47 -38.22 -4.97
C GLU A 34 -12.77 -38.08 -4.18
N ASN A 35 -12.75 -37.43 -3.01
CA ASN A 35 -13.94 -37.17 -2.19
C ASN A 35 -14.59 -35.81 -2.50
N ALA A 36 -14.05 -35.01 -3.41
CA ALA A 36 -14.63 -33.72 -3.78
C ALA A 36 -15.82 -33.91 -4.74
N ASP A 37 -16.99 -33.43 -4.33
CA ASP A 37 -18.20 -33.38 -5.16
C ASP A 37 -18.39 -31.98 -5.76
N ASP A 38 -18.97 -31.90 -6.97
CA ASP A 38 -19.33 -30.65 -7.65
C ASP A 38 -20.27 -29.81 -6.74
N PRO A 39 -19.98 -28.53 -6.44
CA PRO A 39 -19.07 -27.60 -7.15
C PRO A 39 -17.69 -27.35 -6.52
N ILE A 40 -17.25 -28.17 -5.57
CA ILE A 40 -15.96 -27.98 -4.90
C ILE A 40 -14.83 -28.36 -5.86
N ALA A 41 -13.91 -27.43 -6.09
CA ALA A 41 -12.77 -27.60 -7.00
C ALA A 41 -11.45 -27.37 -6.24
N PRO A 42 -10.89 -28.40 -5.58
CA PRO A 42 -9.71 -28.26 -4.73
C PRO A 42 -8.53 -27.58 -5.44
N ASP A 43 -8.31 -27.89 -6.72
CA ASP A 43 -7.26 -27.25 -7.54
C ASP A 43 -7.40 -25.73 -7.63
N ARG A 44 -8.64 -25.25 -7.78
CA ARG A 44 -8.94 -23.83 -7.89
C ARG A 44 -8.77 -23.16 -6.53
N ASP A 45 -9.35 -23.75 -5.50
CA ASP A 45 -9.32 -23.22 -4.13
C ASP A 45 -7.88 -23.12 -3.62
N SER A 46 -7.07 -24.17 -3.81
CA SER A 46 -5.64 -24.17 -3.46
C SER A 46 -4.84 -23.11 -4.23
N THR A 47 -5.16 -22.88 -5.51
CA THR A 47 -4.51 -21.83 -6.31
C THR A 47 -4.88 -20.44 -5.80
N GLU A 48 -6.16 -20.22 -5.47
CA GLU A 48 -6.65 -18.95 -4.92
C GLU A 48 -5.98 -18.67 -3.56
N VAL A 49 -5.96 -19.64 -2.64
CA VAL A 49 -5.32 -19.51 -1.32
C VAL A 49 -3.82 -19.23 -1.44
N ALA A 50 -3.09 -20.00 -2.25
CA ALA A 50 -1.66 -19.80 -2.43
C ALA A 50 -1.35 -18.41 -3.03
N THR A 51 -2.19 -17.94 -3.96
CA THR A 51 -2.05 -16.61 -4.56
C THR A 51 -2.31 -15.52 -3.53
N ASP A 52 -3.39 -15.63 -2.74
CA ASP A 52 -3.74 -14.66 -1.71
C ASP A 52 -2.64 -14.54 -0.65
N ILE A 53 -2.05 -15.66 -0.20
CA ILE A 53 -0.94 -15.65 0.75
C ILE A 53 0.26 -14.86 0.20
N VAL A 54 0.65 -15.12 -1.05
CA VAL A 54 1.79 -14.45 -1.69
C VAL A 54 1.52 -12.95 -1.86
N LEU A 55 0.31 -12.55 -2.26
CA LEU A 55 -0.08 -11.15 -2.43
C LEU A 55 -0.23 -10.40 -1.11
N ILE A 56 -0.74 -11.05 -0.06
CA ILE A 56 -0.80 -10.50 1.30
C ILE A 56 0.61 -10.25 1.84
N ALA A 57 1.53 -11.20 1.66
CA ALA A 57 2.92 -11.02 2.06
C ALA A 57 3.59 -9.85 1.31
N TYR A 58 3.28 -9.71 0.02
CA TYR A 58 3.71 -8.57 -0.78
C TYR A 58 3.18 -7.23 -0.25
N GLU A 59 1.88 -7.12 0.02
CA GLU A 59 1.28 -5.90 0.59
C GLU A 59 1.95 -5.55 1.94
N GLN A 60 2.19 -6.54 2.81
CA GLN A 60 2.84 -6.31 4.10
C GLN A 60 4.25 -5.73 3.94
N ARG A 61 5.06 -6.20 2.97
CA ARG A 61 6.38 -5.63 2.69
C ARG A 61 6.28 -4.17 2.22
N VAL A 62 5.33 -3.88 1.33
CA VAL A 62 5.09 -2.50 0.88
C VAL A 62 4.70 -1.61 2.05
N VAL A 63 3.80 -2.07 2.92
CA VAL A 63 3.38 -1.34 4.12
C VAL A 63 4.56 -1.06 5.04
N ASP A 64 5.37 -2.05 5.35
CA ASP A 64 6.54 -1.90 6.23
C ASP A 64 7.57 -0.93 5.63
N LEU A 65 7.73 -0.93 4.30
CA LEU A 65 8.60 0.00 3.59
C LEU A 65 8.11 1.44 3.70
N VAL A 66 6.81 1.70 3.45
CA VAL A 66 6.27 3.07 3.32
C VAL A 66 5.76 3.67 4.63
N THR A 67 5.45 2.85 5.65
CA THR A 67 4.99 3.33 6.97
C THR A 67 6.11 3.42 8.01
N SER A 68 7.35 3.15 7.59
CA SER A 68 8.55 3.35 8.39
C SER A 68 9.02 4.81 8.33
N THR A 69 9.11 5.45 9.51
CA THR A 69 9.64 6.81 9.66
C THR A 69 11.14 6.91 9.36
N ALA A 70 11.85 5.77 9.34
CA ALA A 70 13.24 5.70 8.92
C ALA A 70 13.39 5.76 7.38
N ASN A 71 12.40 5.22 6.65
CA ASN A 71 12.40 5.18 5.20
C ASN A 71 11.77 6.45 4.60
N ILE A 72 10.61 6.85 5.11
CA ILE A 72 9.95 8.11 4.75
C ILE A 72 10.37 9.20 5.73
N THR A 73 11.46 9.89 5.40
CA THR A 73 12.06 10.91 6.28
C THR A 73 11.21 12.17 6.42
N GLN A 74 10.30 12.40 5.47
CA GLN A 74 9.29 13.46 5.57
C GLN A 74 8.07 12.90 6.29
N ASN A 75 8.00 13.10 7.60
CA ASN A 75 6.90 12.55 8.38
C ASN A 75 6.49 13.47 9.54
N THR A 76 5.27 13.24 10.02
CA THR A 76 4.75 13.77 11.27
C THR A 76 4.11 12.63 12.05
N THR A 77 4.15 12.70 13.38
CA THR A 77 3.45 11.77 14.26
C THR A 77 2.43 12.55 15.06
N LEU A 78 1.15 12.28 14.83
CA LEU A 78 0.07 12.95 15.55
C LEU A 78 -0.14 12.28 16.91
N SER A 79 -0.56 13.08 17.89
CA SER A 79 -0.83 12.60 19.24
C SER A 79 -1.90 13.43 19.92
N GLY A 80 -2.76 12.81 20.72
CA GLY A 80 -3.79 13.50 21.50
C GLY A 80 -4.72 14.31 20.60
N THR A 81 -4.80 15.62 20.84
CA THR A 81 -5.73 16.53 20.15
C THR A 81 -5.41 16.78 18.68
N SER A 82 -4.20 16.43 18.23
CA SER A 82 -3.83 16.53 16.81
C SER A 82 -4.29 15.32 16.00
N GLN A 83 -4.71 14.21 16.63
CA GLN A 83 -5.17 13.03 15.91
C GLN A 83 -6.57 13.26 15.34
N TRP A 84 -6.82 12.83 14.12
CA TRP A 84 -8.04 13.04 13.34
C TRP A 84 -9.29 12.37 13.94
N SER A 85 -9.12 11.62 15.02
CA SER A 85 -10.21 11.14 15.87
C SER A 85 -10.73 12.19 16.86
N ASP A 86 -9.98 13.28 17.10
CA ASP A 86 -10.42 14.45 17.87
C ASP A 86 -11.12 15.45 16.94
N PHE A 87 -12.44 15.30 16.83
CA PHE A 87 -13.28 16.12 15.98
C PHE A 87 -13.38 17.59 16.41
N ALA A 88 -12.89 17.97 17.59
CA ALA A 88 -12.95 19.35 18.07
C ALA A 88 -11.68 20.13 17.76
N ASN A 89 -10.51 19.48 17.81
CA ASN A 89 -9.22 20.17 17.78
C ASN A 89 -8.33 19.80 16.59
N SER A 90 -8.55 18.65 15.95
CA SER A 90 -7.73 18.22 14.83
C SER A 90 -8.17 18.88 13.52
N ASP A 91 -7.21 19.09 12.62
CA ASP A 91 -7.46 19.66 11.29
C ASP A 91 -6.74 18.81 10.22
N PRO A 92 -7.39 17.75 9.72
CA PRO A 92 -6.83 16.90 8.67
C PRO A 92 -6.47 17.67 7.40
N PHE A 93 -7.12 18.80 7.11
CA PHE A 93 -6.83 19.59 5.90
C PHE A 93 -5.53 20.35 6.02
N THR A 94 -5.24 20.91 7.19
CA THR A 94 -3.96 21.57 7.42
C THR A 94 -2.81 20.57 7.42
N ASP A 95 -3.00 19.38 8.00
CA ASP A 95 -1.99 18.31 7.97
C ASP A 95 -1.69 17.85 6.54
N VAL A 96 -2.74 17.58 5.74
CA VAL A 96 -2.57 17.17 4.34
C VAL A 96 -1.93 18.28 3.51
N ARG A 97 -2.35 19.55 3.67
CA ARG A 97 -1.72 20.69 2.98
C ARG A 97 -0.25 20.85 3.34
N THR A 98 0.10 20.67 4.61
CA THR A 98 1.50 20.67 5.07
C THR A 98 2.31 19.58 4.38
N GLY A 99 1.73 18.38 4.23
CA GLY A 99 2.35 17.29 3.46
C GLY A 99 2.52 17.63 1.98
N ILE A 100 1.50 18.20 1.34
CA ILE A 100 1.55 18.65 -0.07
C ILE A 100 2.68 19.65 -0.27
N ASP A 101 2.74 20.69 0.56
CA ASP A 101 3.74 21.74 0.48
C ASP A 101 5.16 21.20 0.73
N THR A 102 5.29 20.24 1.65
CA THR A 102 6.59 19.62 1.97
C THR A 102 7.13 18.82 0.80
N ILE A 103 6.30 17.99 0.17
CA ILE A 103 6.68 17.22 -1.03
C ILE A 103 7.01 18.18 -2.18
N GLN A 104 6.15 19.18 -2.43
CA GLN A 104 6.32 20.12 -3.52
C GLN A 104 7.60 20.96 -3.37
N LYS A 105 7.92 21.43 -2.16
CA LYS A 105 9.16 22.18 -1.89
C LYS A 105 10.40 21.30 -2.07
N ALA A 106 10.33 20.02 -1.73
CA ALA A 106 11.48 19.12 -1.81
C ALA A 106 11.75 18.57 -3.22
N THR A 107 10.69 18.36 -4.01
CA THR A 107 10.79 17.59 -5.28
C THR A 107 10.34 18.36 -6.51
N GLY A 108 9.67 19.50 -6.34
CA GLY A 108 9.10 20.29 -7.43
C GLY A 108 7.85 19.66 -8.05
N VAL A 109 7.40 18.49 -7.58
CA VAL A 109 6.16 17.84 -8.01
C VAL A 109 5.13 17.85 -6.89
N ARG A 110 3.86 17.98 -7.27
CA ARG A 110 2.74 17.93 -6.32
C ARG A 110 2.30 16.47 -6.15
N PRO A 111 2.09 15.97 -4.92
CA PRO A 111 1.54 14.63 -4.71
C PRO A 111 0.15 14.51 -5.32
N ASN A 112 -0.19 13.31 -5.78
CA ASN A 112 -1.45 13.03 -6.46
C ASN A 112 -2.32 12.01 -5.76
N ALA A 113 -1.76 11.22 -4.83
CA ALA A 113 -2.49 10.16 -4.16
C ALA A 113 -2.23 10.16 -2.65
N LEU A 114 -3.24 9.72 -1.90
CA LEU A 114 -3.16 9.50 -0.45
C LEU A 114 -3.57 8.06 -0.16
N ALA A 115 -2.70 7.29 0.48
CA ALA A 115 -3.00 5.95 0.97
C ALA A 115 -3.20 6.00 2.49
N MET A 116 -4.18 5.26 3.01
CA MET A 116 -4.43 5.23 4.45
C MET A 116 -5.05 3.92 4.90
N GLY A 117 -4.89 3.63 6.19
CA GLY A 117 -5.60 2.54 6.85
C GLY A 117 -7.11 2.77 6.93
N TYR A 118 -7.87 1.68 7.00
CA TYR A 118 -9.33 1.72 7.14
C TYR A 118 -9.80 2.51 8.37
N GLU A 119 -9.08 2.42 9.49
CA GLU A 119 -9.44 3.13 10.73
C GLU A 119 -9.36 4.65 10.55
N VAL A 120 -8.34 5.13 9.83
CA VAL A 120 -8.16 6.55 9.48
C VAL A 120 -9.31 7.00 8.59
N TRP A 121 -9.61 6.23 7.54
CA TRP A 121 -10.71 6.53 6.62
C TRP A 121 -12.05 6.64 7.34
N ASN A 122 -12.34 5.71 8.26
CA ASN A 122 -13.58 5.70 9.02
C ASN A 122 -13.76 6.98 9.85
N LYS A 123 -12.72 7.43 10.56
CA LYS A 123 -12.78 8.69 11.33
C LYS A 123 -12.85 9.92 10.43
N LEU A 124 -12.17 9.87 9.29
CA LEU A 124 -12.15 10.98 8.35
C LEU A 124 -13.52 11.23 7.71
N GLN A 125 -14.29 10.17 7.41
CA GLN A 125 -15.65 10.29 6.88
C GLN A 125 -16.58 11.05 7.83
N ASP A 126 -16.41 10.88 9.14
CA ASP A 126 -17.25 11.52 10.14
C ASP A 126 -16.67 12.87 10.64
N HIS A 127 -15.55 13.33 10.08
CA HIS A 127 -14.88 14.53 10.57
C HIS A 127 -15.67 15.81 10.23
N PRO A 128 -15.95 16.71 11.20
CA PRO A 128 -16.81 17.87 10.99
C PRO A 128 -16.26 18.83 9.92
N ASP A 129 -14.94 19.04 9.85
CA ASP A 129 -14.35 19.88 8.81
C ASP A 129 -14.60 19.35 7.39
N LEU A 130 -14.62 18.03 7.22
CA LEU A 130 -14.94 17.41 5.94
C LEU A 130 -16.43 17.58 5.63
N LEU A 131 -17.27 17.30 6.62
CA LEU A 131 -18.72 17.45 6.51
C LEU A 131 -19.12 18.88 6.13
N GLU A 132 -18.57 19.89 6.81
CA GLU A 132 -18.84 21.31 6.54
C GLU A 132 -18.44 21.73 5.12
N ARG A 133 -17.32 21.23 4.60
CA ARG A 133 -16.87 21.52 3.22
C ARG A 133 -17.72 20.84 2.15
N VAL A 134 -18.21 19.63 2.41
CA VAL A 134 -18.99 18.84 1.43
C VAL A 134 -20.49 19.16 1.48
N LYS A 135 -20.99 19.67 2.61
CA LYS A 135 -22.41 19.98 2.87
C LYS A 135 -23.11 20.77 1.77
N TYR A 136 -22.38 21.68 1.10
CA TYR A 136 -22.94 22.55 0.07
C TYR A 136 -22.69 22.07 -1.37
N THR A 137 -21.79 21.11 -1.57
CA THR A 137 -21.31 20.74 -2.91
C THR A 137 -21.93 19.45 -3.44
N GLN A 138 -22.29 18.48 -2.58
CA GLN A 138 -22.90 17.22 -3.03
C GLN A 138 -23.95 16.66 -2.05
N ARG A 139 -25.09 16.22 -2.58
CA ARG A 139 -26.15 15.54 -1.83
C ARG A 139 -25.87 14.03 -1.79
N GLY A 140 -25.48 13.51 -0.63
CA GLY A 140 -25.91 12.17 -0.21
C GLY A 140 -24.85 11.21 0.32
N LEU A 141 -23.63 11.17 -0.21
CA LEU A 141 -22.61 10.21 0.25
C LEU A 141 -21.19 10.78 0.17
N ILE A 142 -20.39 10.54 1.21
CA ILE A 142 -18.96 10.86 1.25
C ILE A 142 -18.21 9.73 0.55
N THR A 143 -18.01 9.87 -0.76
CA THR A 143 -17.20 8.94 -1.56
C THR A 143 -15.72 9.35 -1.52
N ARG A 144 -14.84 8.40 -1.83
CA ARG A 144 -13.37 8.64 -1.89
C ARG A 144 -13.01 9.75 -2.86
N GLU A 145 -13.74 9.87 -3.96
CA GLU A 145 -13.51 10.89 -4.99
C GLU A 145 -13.81 12.31 -4.47
N ILE A 146 -14.86 12.47 -3.68
CA ILE A 146 -15.20 13.77 -3.07
C ILE A 146 -14.12 14.17 -2.07
N VAL A 147 -13.68 13.21 -1.24
CA VAL A 147 -12.64 13.46 -0.25
C VAL A 147 -11.31 13.76 -0.94
N ALA A 148 -10.97 13.06 -2.03
CA ALA A 148 -9.80 13.33 -2.84
C ALA A 148 -9.84 14.77 -3.41
N ALA A 149 -10.97 15.16 -4.00
CA ALA A 149 -11.16 16.52 -4.51
C ALA A 149 -11.08 17.57 -3.39
N ALA A 150 -11.62 17.29 -2.20
CA ALA A 150 -11.56 18.21 -1.06
C ALA A 150 -10.12 18.42 -0.53
N PHE A 151 -9.26 17.41 -0.67
CA PHE A 151 -7.83 17.49 -0.37
C PHE A 151 -6.97 18.00 -1.54
N ASP A 152 -7.58 18.26 -2.70
CA ASP A 152 -6.89 18.63 -3.94
C ASP A 152 -5.88 17.55 -4.40
N LEU A 153 -6.35 16.31 -4.38
CA LEU A 153 -5.65 15.10 -4.82
C LEU A 153 -6.44 14.39 -5.93
N GLU A 154 -5.76 13.57 -6.72
CA GLU A 154 -6.40 12.79 -7.80
C GLU A 154 -7.09 11.54 -7.25
N GLU A 155 -6.48 10.85 -6.28
CA GLU A 155 -6.95 9.54 -5.81
C GLU A 155 -6.72 9.34 -4.29
N ILE A 156 -7.63 8.60 -3.66
CA ILE A 156 -7.45 8.08 -2.29
C ILE A 156 -7.54 6.56 -2.30
N HIS A 157 -6.52 5.92 -1.74
CA HIS A 157 -6.42 4.47 -1.57
C HIS A 157 -6.64 4.12 -0.10
N VAL A 158 -7.62 3.25 0.17
CA VAL A 158 -7.93 2.82 1.54
C VAL A 158 -7.69 1.33 1.65
N SER A 159 -6.69 0.95 2.43
CA SER A 159 -6.40 -0.45 2.68
C SER A 159 -7.30 -1.01 3.77
N ARG A 160 -7.94 -2.14 3.46
CA ARG A 160 -8.75 -2.94 4.40
C ARG A 160 -8.09 -4.29 4.71
N ALA A 161 -6.83 -4.45 4.31
CA ALA A 161 -6.11 -5.70 4.51
C ALA A 161 -5.88 -5.94 6.01
N LEU A 162 -6.19 -7.15 6.45
CA LEU A 162 -6.05 -7.61 7.83
C LEU A 162 -4.93 -8.64 7.90
N LYS A 163 -4.14 -8.57 8.97
CA LYS A 163 -3.15 -9.61 9.31
C LYS A 163 -3.46 -10.18 10.67
N ASN A 164 -3.17 -11.47 10.84
CA ASN A 164 -3.13 -12.06 12.17
C ASN A 164 -1.86 -11.57 12.89
N THR A 165 -2.03 -10.84 13.98
CA THR A 165 -0.95 -10.33 14.83
C THR A 165 -0.59 -11.30 15.96
N ALA A 166 -1.39 -12.35 16.16
CA ALA A 166 -1.10 -13.38 17.14
C ALA A 166 0.03 -14.29 16.65
N LYS A 167 0.85 -14.76 17.61
CA LYS A 167 1.83 -15.82 17.33
C LYS A 167 1.12 -17.12 16.98
N GLU A 168 1.78 -17.95 16.20
CA GLU A 168 1.29 -19.29 15.87
C GLU A 168 0.93 -20.07 17.15
N GLY A 169 -0.27 -20.65 17.18
CA GLY A 169 -0.83 -21.36 18.34
C GLY A 169 -1.54 -20.51 19.40
N GLN A 170 -1.64 -19.19 19.22
CA GLN A 170 -2.43 -18.30 20.10
C GLN A 170 -3.80 -17.97 19.49
N THR A 171 -4.72 -17.45 20.32
CA THR A 171 -6.02 -16.97 19.83
C THR A 171 -5.81 -15.91 18.76
N VAL A 172 -6.47 -16.10 17.61
CA VAL A 172 -6.40 -15.22 16.45
C VAL A 172 -6.72 -13.78 16.86
N SER A 173 -5.81 -12.86 16.54
CA SER A 173 -5.99 -11.43 16.73
C SER A 173 -5.76 -10.75 15.39
N LEU A 174 -6.83 -10.21 14.79
CA LEU A 174 -6.74 -9.55 13.50
C LEU A 174 -6.47 -8.06 13.69
N GLY A 175 -5.45 -7.53 13.01
CA GLY A 175 -5.14 -6.11 12.96
C GLY A 175 -5.02 -5.63 11.51
N TYR A 176 -5.37 -4.36 11.25
CA TYR A 176 -5.18 -3.77 9.94
C TYR A 176 -3.70 -3.62 9.61
N MET A 177 -3.29 -4.00 8.39
CA MET A 177 -1.88 -3.93 7.98
C MET A 177 -1.34 -2.51 8.03
N TRP A 178 -2.08 -1.55 7.44
CA TRP A 178 -1.74 -0.12 7.44
C TRP A 178 -1.94 0.59 8.79
N GLY A 179 -2.55 -0.09 9.76
CA GLY A 179 -2.83 0.47 11.08
C GLY A 179 -3.54 1.83 11.03
N LYS A 180 -2.98 2.78 11.79
CA LYS A 180 -3.52 4.13 12.01
C LYS A 180 -2.76 5.21 11.22
N ASP A 181 -2.08 4.83 10.16
CA ASP A 181 -1.20 5.72 9.41
C ASP A 181 -1.84 6.16 8.09
N ALA A 182 -1.39 7.32 7.60
CA ALA A 182 -1.72 7.83 6.27
C ALA A 182 -0.45 8.29 5.56
N LEU A 183 -0.32 7.99 4.26
CA LEU A 183 0.81 8.33 3.42
C LEU A 183 0.32 9.14 2.23
N LEU A 184 0.75 10.40 2.16
CA LEU A 184 0.60 11.22 0.97
C LEU A 184 1.78 10.95 0.03
N TYR A 185 1.54 10.75 -1.25
CA TYR A 185 2.63 10.45 -2.17
C TYR A 185 2.39 10.91 -3.60
N PHE A 186 3.49 11.06 -4.33
CA PHE A 186 3.47 11.20 -5.78
C PHE A 186 3.81 9.87 -6.46
N LYS A 187 2.87 9.35 -7.25
CA LYS A 187 3.11 8.27 -8.20
C LYS A 187 3.10 8.78 -9.63
N GLN A 188 4.11 8.38 -10.40
CA GLN A 188 4.16 8.69 -11.82
C GLN A 188 3.21 7.77 -12.61
N ARG A 189 2.38 8.32 -13.49
CA ARG A 189 1.41 7.54 -14.31
C ARG A 189 2.08 6.54 -15.26
N THR A 190 3.25 6.90 -15.78
CA THR A 190 4.05 6.02 -16.64
C THR A 190 5.42 5.83 -16.01
N PRO A 191 5.78 4.62 -15.57
CA PRO A 191 7.10 4.33 -15.02
C PRO A 191 8.19 4.76 -16.00
N GLY A 192 9.25 5.37 -15.47
CA GLY A 192 10.37 5.80 -16.30
C GLY A 192 11.61 5.99 -15.45
N ILE A 193 12.76 5.58 -15.98
CA ILE A 193 14.04 5.60 -15.26
C ILE A 193 14.42 7.02 -14.81
N LYS A 194 14.07 8.03 -15.61
CA LYS A 194 14.35 9.46 -15.35
C LYS A 194 13.11 10.22 -14.87
N ARG A 195 12.14 9.53 -14.29
CA ARG A 195 10.93 10.13 -13.75
C ARG A 195 10.89 9.94 -12.25
N VAL A 196 10.56 11.01 -11.57
CA VAL A 196 10.42 11.04 -10.12
C VAL A 196 9.11 10.35 -9.74
N SER A 197 9.17 9.45 -8.75
CA SER A 197 8.06 8.72 -8.14
C SER A 197 8.50 8.28 -6.75
N LEU A 198 7.58 8.09 -5.81
CA LEU A 198 7.91 7.60 -4.46
C LEU A 198 8.75 6.32 -4.52
N GLY A 199 8.26 5.33 -5.26
CA GLY A 199 8.91 4.04 -5.40
C GLY A 199 8.37 3.26 -6.57
N TYR A 200 9.00 2.11 -6.82
CA TYR A 200 8.59 1.13 -7.81
C TYR A 200 8.76 -0.28 -7.23
N THR A 201 7.92 -1.18 -7.72
CA THR A 201 8.12 -2.62 -7.57
C THR A 201 8.84 -3.11 -8.81
N PHE A 202 10.05 -3.60 -8.64
CA PHE A 202 10.84 -4.18 -9.71
C PHE A 202 10.48 -5.66 -9.84
N GLN A 203 9.71 -6.00 -10.87
CA GLN A 203 9.32 -7.39 -11.15
C GLN A 203 10.17 -7.96 -12.29
N VAL A 204 10.69 -9.18 -12.10
CA VAL A 204 11.43 -9.91 -13.17
C VAL A 204 10.46 -10.63 -14.11
N ARG A 205 9.41 -11.21 -13.54
CA ARG A 205 8.34 -11.90 -14.24
C ARG A 205 7.03 -11.69 -13.48
N ASP A 206 5.92 -11.84 -14.18
CA ASP A 206 4.60 -11.86 -13.54
C ASP A 206 4.45 -13.09 -12.62
N LEU A 207 3.44 -13.05 -11.76
CA LEU A 207 3.11 -14.13 -10.85
C LEU A 207 2.95 -15.45 -11.63
N LYS A 208 3.71 -16.47 -11.23
CA LYS A 208 3.76 -17.76 -11.93
C LYS A 208 3.17 -18.85 -11.05
N VAL A 209 2.19 -19.56 -11.59
CA VAL A 209 1.61 -20.77 -10.98
C VAL A 209 2.19 -21.98 -11.68
N GLU A 210 2.75 -22.91 -10.90
CA GLU A 210 3.26 -24.20 -11.36
C GLU A 210 2.52 -25.33 -10.64
N ARG A 211 2.35 -26.46 -11.33
CA ARG A 211 1.76 -27.66 -10.76
C ARG A 211 2.71 -28.82 -10.99
N TYR A 212 2.99 -29.60 -9.94
CA TYR A 212 3.78 -30.82 -10.07
C TYR A 212 3.29 -31.89 -9.10
N ARG A 213 3.64 -33.14 -9.41
CA ARG A 213 3.26 -34.30 -8.62
C ARG A 213 4.33 -34.60 -7.57
N GLU A 214 3.92 -34.74 -6.30
CA GLU A 214 4.79 -35.22 -5.23
C GLU A 214 4.44 -36.68 -4.88
N GLU A 215 5.10 -37.61 -5.57
CA GLU A 215 4.85 -39.06 -5.42
C GLU A 215 5.00 -39.59 -3.98
N PRO A 216 5.98 -39.17 -3.15
CA PRO A 216 6.11 -39.68 -1.78
C PRO A 216 4.91 -39.36 -0.89
N ARG A 217 4.21 -38.24 -1.15
CA ARG A 217 3.04 -37.79 -0.39
C ARG A 217 1.72 -38.16 -1.04
N LYS A 218 1.75 -38.66 -2.29
CA LYS A 218 0.57 -38.90 -3.13
C LYS A 218 -0.31 -37.66 -3.25
N SER A 219 0.34 -36.53 -3.46
CA SER A 219 -0.33 -35.23 -3.52
C SER A 219 0.11 -34.48 -4.77
N ASP A 220 -0.79 -33.67 -5.31
CA ASP A 220 -0.45 -32.66 -6.29
C ASP A 220 -0.13 -31.36 -5.56
N VAL A 221 0.99 -30.74 -5.95
CA VAL A 221 1.44 -29.48 -5.37
C VAL A 221 1.14 -28.36 -6.34
N VAL A 222 0.45 -27.33 -5.84
CA VAL A 222 0.27 -26.05 -6.52
C VAL A 222 1.27 -25.07 -5.93
N ARG A 223 2.22 -24.61 -6.73
CA ARG A 223 3.23 -23.62 -6.33
C ARG A 223 2.92 -22.28 -6.98
N VAL A 224 2.84 -21.22 -6.18
CA VAL A 224 2.75 -19.84 -6.66
C VAL A 224 4.07 -19.13 -6.35
N THR A 225 4.67 -18.46 -7.34
CA THR A 225 5.91 -17.69 -7.17
C THR A 225 5.76 -16.26 -7.68
N HIS A 226 6.37 -15.32 -6.97
CA HIS A 226 6.39 -13.89 -7.26
C HIS A 226 7.82 -13.37 -7.06
N LEU A 227 8.43 -12.89 -8.16
CA LEU A 227 9.82 -12.40 -8.15
C LEU A 227 9.83 -10.88 -8.23
N VAL A 228 9.94 -10.25 -7.07
CA VAL A 228 9.84 -8.80 -6.91
C VAL A 228 10.85 -8.25 -5.91
N ASP A 229 11.19 -6.99 -6.08
CA ASP A 229 11.91 -6.16 -5.12
C ASP A 229 11.21 -4.80 -5.02
N GLU A 230 10.67 -4.48 -3.84
CA GLU A 230 9.98 -3.21 -3.59
C GLU A 230 10.98 -2.15 -3.11
N LYS A 231 11.10 -1.04 -3.86
CA LYS A 231 12.06 0.01 -3.51
C LYS A 231 11.49 1.42 -3.61
N LEU A 232 11.94 2.24 -2.67
CA LEU A 232 11.78 3.70 -2.71
C LEU A 232 12.85 4.29 -3.62
N VAL A 233 12.42 4.99 -4.67
CA VAL A 233 13.32 5.69 -5.61
C VAL A 233 13.55 7.11 -5.16
N ALA A 234 12.50 7.79 -4.68
CA ALA A 234 12.59 9.12 -4.12
C ALA A 234 11.69 9.20 -2.87
N ALA A 235 12.27 8.93 -1.71
CA ALA A 235 11.55 9.02 -0.42
C ALA A 235 10.96 10.43 -0.17
N ALA A 236 11.57 11.48 -0.73
CA ALA A 236 11.07 12.85 -0.67
C ALA A 236 9.75 13.09 -1.44
N CYS A 237 9.29 12.12 -2.24
CA CYS A 237 7.98 12.15 -2.89
C CYS A 237 6.85 11.59 -2.03
N GLY A 238 7.14 11.22 -0.78
CA GLY A 238 6.18 10.71 0.18
C GLY A 238 6.23 11.53 1.46
N TYR A 239 5.06 11.72 2.07
CA TYR A 239 4.90 12.35 3.36
C TYR A 239 4.03 11.45 4.24
N LEU A 240 4.59 10.98 5.34
CA LEU A 240 3.94 10.02 6.23
C LEU A 240 3.35 10.71 7.47
N ILE A 241 2.07 10.45 7.72
CA ILE A 241 1.34 10.88 8.92
C ILE A 241 1.14 9.64 9.78
N LYS A 242 1.96 9.50 10.81
CA LYS A 242 1.88 8.40 11.78
C LYS A 242 0.81 8.69 12.82
N ALA A 243 0.15 7.62 13.28
CA ALA A 243 -0.88 7.69 14.31
C ALA A 243 -1.93 8.77 14.02
N ALA A 244 -2.35 8.84 12.75
CA ALA A 244 -3.32 9.81 12.26
C ALA A 244 -4.63 9.76 13.05
N VAL A 245 -4.98 8.61 13.63
CA VAL A 245 -6.07 8.44 14.59
C VAL A 245 -5.58 7.79 15.88
N ALA A 246 -6.32 8.01 16.98
CA ALA A 246 -6.03 7.43 18.30
C ALA A 246 -6.21 5.92 18.36
#